data_AF-A0A964KIP9-F1
#
_entry.id   AF-A0A964KIP9-F1
#
_cell.length_a   1.000
_cell.length_b   1.000
_cell.length_c   1.000
_cell.angle_alpha   90.00
_cell.angle_beta   90.00
_cell.angle_gamma   90.00
#
_symmetry.space_group_name_H-M   'P 1'
#
loop_
_entity.id
_entity.type
_entity.pdbx_description
1 polymer ?
#
loop_
_entity_poly.entity_id
_entity_poly.type
_entity_poly.pdbx_seq_one_letter_code
_entity_poly.pdbx_strand_id
1 'polypeptide(L)'
;MSVSILGGPDMSACAAFDSLYCGLSNGQDFPMRLWYQSLTRPTAWVAYNEALRAVLDAAKDAGTTIEVHGIERRGGIGDQYRYLEFIETGEVLENVERATHEGFDAFLIGNIADPGLREAREITDMPVLGLGELSVHLANMMGGQLRDRDRQREARP
;
A
#
# COMPACT_ATOMS: atom_id res chain seq x y z
N MET A 1 -26.69 43.77 8.84
CA MET A 1 -25.41 43.10 8.52
C MET A 1 -25.69 41.60 8.42
N SER A 2 -25.96 41.11 7.21
CA SER A 2 -26.14 39.69 6.91
C SER A 2 -25.07 39.33 5.88
N VAL A 3 -24.08 38.54 6.28
CA VAL A 3 -23.11 37.97 5.35
C VAL A 3 -23.60 36.57 5.02
N SER A 4 -24.06 36.41 3.78
CA SER A 4 -24.51 35.14 3.21
C SER A 4 -23.29 34.30 2.84
N ILE A 5 -23.16 33.11 3.45
CA ILE A 5 -22.15 32.09 3.10
C ILE A 5 -22.74 31.25 1.96
N LEU A 6 -22.49 31.64 0.71
CA LEU A 6 -22.70 30.79 -0.46
C LEU A 6 -21.64 31.14 -1.51
N GLY A 7 -20.51 30.46 -1.42
CA GLY A 7 -19.51 30.38 -2.48
C GLY A 7 -19.05 28.92 -2.54
N GLY A 8 -19.49 28.20 -3.58
CA GLY A 8 -19.00 26.85 -3.85
C GLY A 8 -17.49 26.86 -4.13
N PRO A 9 -16.82 25.69 -4.09
CA PRO A 9 -15.39 25.62 -4.32
C PRO A 9 -15.07 26.16 -5.72
N ASP A 10 -14.17 27.14 -5.75
CA ASP A 10 -13.66 27.78 -6.94
C ASP A 10 -12.98 26.73 -7.84
N MET A 11 -13.59 26.42 -8.98
CA MET A 11 -13.05 25.54 -10.02
C MET A 11 -11.69 26.04 -10.56
N SER A 12 -11.34 27.31 -10.36
CA SER A 12 -10.04 27.88 -10.70
C SER A 12 -8.91 27.39 -9.76
N ALA A 13 -9.23 27.00 -8.52
CA ALA A 13 -8.25 26.41 -7.60
C ALA A 13 -7.89 24.97 -7.99
N CYS A 14 -8.85 24.19 -8.50
CA CYS A 14 -8.60 22.87 -9.08
C CYS A 14 -7.71 22.97 -10.33
N ALA A 15 -8.00 23.90 -11.24
CA ALA A 15 -7.16 24.12 -12.42
C ALA A 15 -5.75 24.64 -12.08
N ALA A 16 -5.61 25.43 -11.02
CA ALA A 16 -4.30 25.89 -10.55
C ALA A 16 -3.50 24.75 -9.88
N PHE A 17 -4.17 23.84 -9.16
CA PHE A 17 -3.54 22.65 -8.59
C PHE A 17 -3.09 21.68 -9.69
N ASP A 18 -3.94 21.43 -10.70
CA ASP A 18 -3.58 20.65 -11.89
C ASP A 18 -2.45 21.31 -12.68
N SER A 19 -2.41 22.63 -12.80
CA SER A 19 -1.34 23.35 -13.51
C SER A 19 -0.01 23.37 -12.75
N LEU A 20 -0.04 23.37 -11.40
CA LEU A 20 1.17 23.25 -10.57
C LEU A 20 1.73 21.83 -10.60
N TYR A 21 0.87 20.81 -10.70
CA TYR A 21 1.29 19.41 -10.87
C TYR A 21 1.74 19.11 -12.32
N CYS A 22 1.07 19.69 -13.32
CA CYS A 22 1.47 19.61 -14.74
C CYS A 22 2.81 20.32 -15.02
N GLY A 23 3.22 21.26 -14.16
CA GLY A 23 4.55 21.89 -14.22
C GLY A 23 5.68 21.00 -13.69
N LEU A 24 5.37 20.01 -12.85
CA LEU A 24 6.31 19.01 -12.32
C LEU A 24 6.40 17.75 -13.20
N SER A 25 5.45 17.53 -14.11
CA SER A 25 5.48 16.40 -15.05
C SER A 25 6.44 16.59 -16.24
N ASN A 26 7.25 17.65 -16.25
CA ASN A 26 8.33 17.81 -17.23
C ASN A 26 9.61 17.11 -16.75
N GLY A 27 9.59 15.78 -16.68
CA GLY A 27 10.76 15.05 -16.23
C GLY A 27 10.69 13.54 -16.39
N GLN A 28 10.54 13.06 -17.64
CA GLN A 28 10.65 11.64 -18.02
C GLN A 28 9.65 10.73 -17.27
N ASP A 29 8.65 10.17 -17.95
CA ASP A 29 7.93 8.99 -17.44
C ASP A 29 8.93 7.83 -17.35
N PHE A 30 9.70 7.77 -16.27
CA PHE A 30 10.57 6.64 -15.99
C PHE A 30 9.66 5.46 -15.65
N PRO A 31 9.75 4.34 -16.38
CA PRO A 31 8.93 3.18 -16.10
C PRO A 31 9.23 2.69 -14.68
N MET A 32 8.27 2.83 -13.78
CA MET A 32 8.40 2.40 -12.39
C MET A 32 8.04 0.92 -12.25
N ARG A 33 8.82 0.18 -11.48
CA ARG A 33 8.61 -1.24 -11.14
C ARG A 33 8.43 -1.38 -9.63
N LEU A 34 7.22 -1.75 -9.23
CA LEU A 34 6.84 -1.88 -7.82
C LEU A 34 6.63 -3.35 -7.46
N TRP A 35 7.18 -3.75 -6.32
CA TRP A 35 6.92 -5.04 -5.71
C TRP A 35 5.73 -4.93 -4.76
N TYR A 36 4.67 -5.69 -4.99
CA TYR A 36 3.56 -5.81 -4.05
C TYR A 36 3.59 -7.18 -3.37
N GLN A 37 3.89 -7.19 -2.07
CA GLN A 37 3.93 -8.40 -1.26
C GLN A 37 2.55 -8.70 -0.67
N SER A 38 1.86 -9.68 -1.23
CA SER A 38 0.67 -10.27 -0.62
C SER A 38 1.08 -11.32 0.42
N LEU A 39 0.38 -11.33 1.56
CA LEU A 39 0.55 -12.33 2.63
C LEU A 39 -0.34 -13.56 2.40
N THR A 40 -0.85 -13.75 1.18
CA THR A 40 -1.71 -14.88 0.81
C THR A 40 -1.03 -15.75 -0.25
N ARG A 41 -1.40 -17.03 -0.30
CA ARG A 41 -1.00 -17.92 -1.40
C ARG A 41 -1.78 -17.56 -2.67
N PRO A 42 -1.10 -17.24 -3.80
CA PRO A 42 -1.78 -16.82 -5.03
C PRO A 42 -2.79 -17.84 -5.57
N THR A 43 -2.48 -19.14 -5.44
CA THR A 43 -3.33 -20.24 -5.92
C THR A 43 -4.49 -20.58 -4.99
N ALA A 44 -4.42 -20.21 -3.71
CA ALA A 44 -5.47 -20.52 -2.74
C ALA A 44 -6.62 -19.50 -2.77
N TRP A 45 -6.35 -18.27 -3.23
CA TRP A 45 -7.28 -17.15 -3.12
C TRP A 45 -7.46 -16.41 -4.46
N VAL A 46 -7.92 -17.12 -5.49
CA VAL A 46 -8.01 -16.58 -6.87
C VAL A 46 -8.85 -15.31 -6.94
N ALA A 47 -10.07 -15.32 -6.39
CA ALA A 47 -10.97 -14.16 -6.43
C ALA A 47 -10.41 -12.93 -5.70
N TYR A 48 -9.68 -13.15 -4.60
CA TYR A 48 -8.96 -12.08 -3.90
C TYR A 48 -7.85 -11.51 -4.78
N ASN A 49 -7.04 -12.36 -5.43
CA ASN A 49 -5.94 -11.92 -6.28
C ASN A 49 -6.43 -11.15 -7.51
N GLU A 50 -7.57 -11.54 -8.09
CA GLU A 50 -8.22 -10.78 -9.18
C GLU A 50 -8.70 -9.42 -8.70
N ALA A 51 -9.40 -9.36 -7.57
CA ALA A 51 -9.87 -8.10 -6.98
C ALA A 51 -8.70 -7.17 -6.61
N LEU A 52 -7.64 -7.72 -6.01
CA LEU A 52 -6.42 -6.99 -5.67
C LEU A 52 -5.79 -6.36 -6.92
N ARG A 53 -5.61 -7.13 -7.98
CA ARG A 53 -5.06 -6.61 -9.25
C ARG A 53 -5.92 -5.49 -9.82
N ALA A 54 -7.25 -5.64 -9.82
CA ALA A 54 -8.14 -4.59 -10.30
C ALA A 54 -8.00 -3.28 -9.51
N VAL A 55 -7.83 -3.36 -8.19
CA VAL A 55 -7.61 -2.18 -7.34
C VAL A 55 -6.25 -1.54 -7.63
N LEU A 56 -5.18 -2.34 -7.74
CA LEU A 56 -3.83 -1.85 -8.05
C LEU A 56 -3.76 -1.21 -9.44
N ASP A 57 -4.39 -1.83 -10.44
CA ASP A 57 -4.42 -1.31 -11.81
C ASP A 57 -5.21 -0.01 -11.93
N ALA A 58 -6.27 0.17 -11.13
CA ALA A 58 -7.03 1.42 -11.07
C ALA A 58 -6.28 2.54 -10.34
N ALA A 59 -5.35 2.21 -9.45
CA ALA A 59 -4.64 3.17 -8.60
C ALA A 59 -3.29 3.61 -9.15
N LYS A 60 -2.66 2.83 -10.04
CA LYS A 60 -1.31 3.11 -10.56
C LYS A 60 -1.33 4.17 -11.67
N ASP A 61 -0.27 4.97 -11.73
CA ASP A 61 -0.06 5.92 -12.83
C ASP A 61 0.34 5.22 -14.13
N ALA A 62 0.16 5.91 -15.26
CA ALA A 62 0.68 5.45 -16.55
C ALA A 62 2.20 5.27 -16.48
N GLY A 63 2.71 4.16 -17.02
CA GLY A 63 4.14 3.83 -16.96
C GLY A 63 4.56 3.07 -15.68
N THR A 64 3.68 2.92 -14.70
CA THR A 64 3.96 2.09 -13.51
C THR A 64 3.55 0.63 -13.74
N THR A 65 4.45 -0.28 -13.41
CA THR A 65 4.24 -1.73 -13.38
C THR A 65 4.27 -2.22 -11.94
N ILE A 66 3.29 -3.06 -11.57
CA ILE A 66 3.18 -3.61 -10.22
C ILE A 66 3.19 -5.14 -10.35
N GLU A 67 4.18 -5.77 -9.72
CA GLU A 67 4.30 -7.22 -9.66
C GLU A 67 3.78 -7.72 -8.30
N VAL A 68 2.74 -8.55 -8.32
CA VAL A 68 2.14 -9.11 -7.10
C VAL A 68 2.77 -10.46 -6.80
N HIS A 69 3.42 -10.56 -5.64
CA HIS A 69 4.08 -11.75 -5.14
C HIS A 69 3.42 -12.21 -3.84
N GLY A 70 3.17 -13.50 -3.70
CA GLY A 70 2.53 -14.08 -2.52
C GLY A 70 3.51 -14.68 -1.52
N ILE A 71 2.96 -15.31 -0.48
CA ILE A 71 3.70 -16.23 0.39
C ILE A 71 3.53 -17.65 -0.14
N GLU A 72 4.62 -18.39 -0.26
CA GLU A 72 4.69 -19.70 -0.91
C GLU A 72 5.18 -20.81 0.01
N ARG A 73 6.12 -20.53 0.93
CA ARG A 73 6.77 -21.61 1.70
C ARG A 73 5.88 -22.14 2.81
N ARG A 74 5.74 -21.39 3.92
CA ARG A 74 5.09 -21.87 5.15
C ARG A 74 3.80 -21.13 5.49
N GLY A 75 3.72 -19.84 5.21
CA GLY A 75 2.54 -19.02 5.53
C GLY A 75 1.49 -19.01 4.43
N GLY A 76 0.70 -17.93 4.39
CA GLY A 76 -0.29 -17.66 3.34
C GLY A 76 -1.61 -18.41 3.51
N ILE A 77 -1.86 -18.94 4.70
CA ILE A 77 -3.09 -19.67 5.08
C ILE A 77 -4.00 -18.78 5.95
N GLY A 78 -3.42 -17.84 6.69
CA GLY A 78 -4.10 -16.83 7.48
C GLY A 78 -3.08 -15.95 8.22
N ASP A 79 -3.45 -14.70 8.48
CA ASP A 79 -2.61 -13.65 9.06
C ASP A 79 -3.12 -13.15 10.42
N GLN A 80 -4.13 -13.84 10.98
CA GLN A 80 -4.86 -13.41 12.18
C GLN A 80 -4.11 -13.64 13.51
N TYR A 81 -2.94 -14.28 13.47
CA TYR A 81 -2.20 -14.69 14.66
C TYR A 81 -0.73 -14.29 14.57
N ARG A 82 -0.19 -13.79 15.69
CA ARG A 82 1.22 -13.38 15.81
C ARG A 82 2.23 -14.46 15.46
N TYR A 83 1.86 -15.73 15.66
CA TYR A 83 2.69 -16.86 15.27
C TYR A 83 2.82 -16.99 13.74
N LEU A 84 1.71 -16.79 13.02
CA LEU A 84 1.69 -16.86 11.56
C LEU A 84 2.40 -15.65 10.97
N GLU A 85 2.14 -14.46 11.51
CA GLU A 85 2.88 -13.23 11.19
C GLU A 85 4.39 -13.44 11.32
N PHE A 86 4.87 -14.00 12.44
CA PHE A 86 6.29 -14.29 12.63
C PHE A 86 6.89 -15.24 11.59
N ILE A 87 6.14 -16.29 11.19
CA ILE A 87 6.57 -17.22 10.14
C ILE A 87 6.68 -16.50 8.80
N GLU A 88 5.72 -15.64 8.49
CA GLU A 88 5.62 -14.93 7.22
C GLU A 88 6.68 -13.83 7.11
N THR A 89 7.00 -13.14 8.21
CA THR A 89 8.05 -12.11 8.26
C THR A 89 9.37 -12.60 7.68
N GLY A 90 9.80 -13.82 7.99
CA GLY A 90 11.05 -14.35 7.44
C GLY A 90 11.03 -14.43 5.90
N GLU A 91 9.91 -14.84 5.32
CA GLU A 91 9.74 -14.92 3.87
C GLU A 91 9.55 -13.55 3.21
N VAL A 92 8.91 -12.60 3.91
CA VAL A 92 8.85 -11.19 3.47
C VAL A 92 10.25 -10.60 3.34
N LEU A 93 11.13 -10.83 4.31
CA LEU A 93 12.51 -10.32 4.26
C LEU A 93 13.34 -10.99 3.14
N GLU A 94 13.20 -12.30 2.95
CA GLU A 94 13.78 -13.01 1.79
C GLU A 94 13.30 -12.37 0.45
N ASN A 95 12.03 -11.98 0.38
CA ASN A 95 11.47 -11.30 -0.80
C ASN A 95 11.97 -9.86 -0.97
N VAL A 96 12.24 -9.13 0.11
CA VAL A 96 12.84 -7.79 0.05
C VAL A 96 14.24 -7.85 -0.54
N GLU A 97 15.06 -8.82 -0.11
CA GLU A 97 16.39 -9.04 -0.69
C GLU A 97 16.30 -9.37 -2.18
N ARG A 98 15.35 -10.23 -2.56
CA ARG A 98 15.10 -10.57 -3.98
C ARG A 98 14.68 -9.33 -4.79
N ALA A 99 13.72 -8.56 -4.30
CA ALA A 99 13.25 -7.35 -4.97
C ALA A 99 14.39 -6.32 -5.15
N THR A 100 15.25 -6.20 -4.13
CA THR A 100 16.44 -5.34 -4.18
C THR A 100 17.41 -5.79 -5.27
N HIS A 101 17.69 -7.09 -5.34
CA HIS A 101 18.59 -7.66 -6.35
C HIS A 101 18.01 -7.56 -7.78
N GLU A 102 16.70 -7.67 -7.93
CA GLU A 102 15.99 -7.53 -9.21
C GLU A 102 15.78 -6.07 -9.67
N GLY A 103 16.20 -5.10 -8.84
CA GLY A 103 16.17 -3.67 -9.16
C GLY A 103 14.76 -3.10 -9.24
N PHE A 104 13.90 -3.44 -8.28
CA PHE A 104 12.62 -2.75 -8.09
C PHE A 104 12.83 -1.36 -7.48
N ASP A 105 11.89 -0.45 -7.75
CA ASP A 105 11.95 0.94 -7.27
C ASP A 105 11.34 1.11 -5.88
N ALA A 106 10.38 0.27 -5.50
CA ALA A 106 9.78 0.25 -4.17
C ALA A 106 9.21 -1.13 -3.79
N PHE A 107 9.10 -1.37 -2.48
CA PHE A 107 8.48 -2.56 -1.91
C PHE A 107 7.25 -2.20 -1.06
N LEU A 108 6.11 -2.81 -1.37
CA LEU A 108 4.84 -2.57 -0.69
C LEU A 108 4.41 -3.83 0.06
N ILE A 109 4.28 -3.73 1.38
CA ILE A 109 3.75 -4.80 2.22
C ILE A 109 2.22 -4.69 2.25
N GLY A 110 1.56 -5.61 1.56
CA GLY A 110 0.11 -5.67 1.39
C GLY A 110 -0.64 -6.31 2.56
N ASN A 111 -0.33 -5.94 3.79
CA ASN A 111 -0.99 -6.45 5.00
C ASN A 111 -1.13 -5.34 6.05
N ILE A 112 -2.25 -5.29 6.76
CA ILE A 112 -2.52 -4.23 7.75
C ILE A 112 -1.59 -4.27 8.98
N ALA A 113 -1.02 -5.44 9.30
CA ALA A 113 -0.09 -5.60 10.41
C ALA A 113 1.36 -5.21 10.04
N ASP A 114 1.65 -5.00 8.76
CA ASP A 114 2.97 -4.64 8.25
C ASP A 114 4.11 -5.57 8.73
N PRO A 115 4.01 -6.89 8.52
CA PRO A 115 4.99 -7.86 9.02
C PRO A 115 6.40 -7.58 8.49
N GLY A 116 7.34 -7.38 9.41
CA GLY A 116 8.75 -7.16 9.08
C GLY A 116 9.07 -5.78 8.50
N LEU A 117 8.18 -4.80 8.58
CA LEU A 117 8.39 -3.49 7.96
C LEU A 117 9.66 -2.77 8.42
N ARG A 118 9.97 -2.84 9.73
CA ARG A 118 11.14 -2.14 10.27
C ARG A 118 12.42 -2.84 9.84
N GLU A 119 12.43 -4.15 9.95
CA GLU A 119 13.52 -5.03 9.53
C GLU A 119 13.78 -4.88 8.02
N ALA A 120 12.73 -4.81 7.21
CA ALA A 120 12.83 -4.59 5.77
C ALA A 120 13.55 -3.26 5.45
N ARG A 121 13.24 -2.18 6.18
CA ARG A 121 13.91 -0.88 6.02
C ARG A 121 15.38 -0.88 6.48
N GLU A 122 15.80 -1.85 7.27
CA GLU A 122 17.21 -1.98 7.69
C GLU A 122 18.07 -2.70 6.65
N ILE A 123 17.47 -3.56 5.83
CA ILE A 123 18.22 -4.44 4.89
C ILE A 123 18.25 -3.93 3.44
N THR A 124 17.48 -2.89 3.10
CA THR A 124 17.47 -2.30 1.75
C THR A 124 17.43 -0.78 1.78
N ASP A 125 18.07 -0.16 0.79
CA ASP A 125 17.98 1.29 0.53
C ASP A 125 16.70 1.66 -0.24
N MET A 126 16.03 0.66 -0.83
CA MET A 126 14.78 0.85 -1.55
C MET A 126 13.66 1.26 -0.56
N PRO A 127 12.77 2.21 -0.92
CA PRO A 127 11.64 2.55 -0.08
C PRO A 127 10.73 1.34 0.18
N VAL A 128 10.51 1.04 1.46
CA VAL A 128 9.57 0.01 1.93
C VAL A 128 8.37 0.65 2.62
N LEU A 129 7.18 0.34 2.10
CA LEU A 129 5.90 0.92 2.50
C LEU A 129 4.98 -0.15 3.10
N GLY A 130 4.49 0.10 4.31
CA GLY A 130 3.47 -0.72 4.96
C GLY A 130 2.06 -0.22 4.68
N LEU A 131 1.15 -1.12 4.28
CA LEU A 131 -0.25 -0.78 4.06
C LEU A 131 -0.93 -0.26 5.35
N GLY A 132 -0.61 -0.84 6.51
CA GLY A 132 -1.16 -0.43 7.80
C GLY A 132 -0.73 0.99 8.19
N GLU A 133 0.57 1.21 8.24
CA GLU A 133 1.21 2.49 8.53
C GLU A 133 0.68 3.60 7.61
N LEU A 134 0.65 3.35 6.29
CA LEU A 134 0.14 4.30 5.31
C LEU A 134 -1.35 4.61 5.50
N SER A 135 -2.16 3.59 5.77
CA SER A 135 -3.61 3.77 5.98
C SER A 135 -3.89 4.69 7.17
N VAL A 136 -3.18 4.49 8.28
CA VAL A 136 -3.30 5.35 9.47
C VAL A 136 -2.78 6.75 9.17
N HIS A 137 -1.66 6.87 8.47
CA HIS A 137 -1.07 8.16 8.12
C HIS A 137 -2.01 8.99 7.25
N LEU A 138 -2.59 8.39 6.20
CA LEU A 138 -3.58 9.03 5.32
C LEU A 138 -4.85 9.43 6.08
N ALA A 139 -5.36 8.56 6.96
CA ALA A 139 -6.56 8.87 7.76
C ALA A 139 -6.36 10.12 8.63
N ASN A 140 -5.18 10.26 9.25
CA ASN A 140 -4.82 11.43 10.05
C ASN A 140 -4.74 12.71 9.22
N MET A 141 -4.24 12.63 7.98
CA MET A 141 -4.18 13.79 7.06
C MET A 141 -5.57 14.24 6.59
N MET A 142 -6.52 13.31 6.46
CA MET A 142 -7.89 13.61 6.05
C MET A 142 -8.78 14.10 7.21
N GLY A 143 -8.26 14.24 8.43
CA GLY A 143 -9.02 14.63 9.62
C GLY A 143 -10.09 13.62 10.04
N GLY A 144 -9.99 12.36 9.56
CA GLY A 144 -10.93 11.29 9.83
C GLY A 144 -10.53 10.47 11.06
N GLN A 145 -11.52 9.92 11.78
CA GLN A 145 -11.27 8.85 12.74
C GLN A 145 -11.19 7.52 12.00
N LEU A 146 -10.00 6.89 11.97
CA LEU A 146 -9.86 5.53 11.45
C LEU A 146 -10.57 4.57 12.40
N ARG A 147 -11.62 3.92 11.92
CA ARG A 147 -12.34 2.89 12.68
C ARG A 147 -11.94 1.51 12.19
N ASP A 148 -11.05 0.88 12.94
CA ASP A 148 -10.77 -0.54 12.80
C ASP A 148 -12.02 -1.35 13.15
N ARG A 149 -12.54 -2.10 12.17
CA ARG A 149 -13.76 -2.91 12.32
C ARG A 149 -13.46 -4.28 12.92
N ASP A 150 -12.23 -4.76 12.82
CA ASP A 150 -11.85 -6.11 13.24
C ASP A 150 -11.64 -6.16 14.75
N ARG A 151 -11.01 -5.13 15.31
CA ARG A 151 -10.87 -4.96 16.77
C ARG A 151 -12.20 -4.87 17.53
N GLN A 152 -13.28 -4.48 16.86
CA GLN A 152 -14.62 -4.41 17.47
C GLN A 152 -15.29 -5.78 17.62
N ARG A 153 -14.82 -6.82 16.90
CA ARG A 153 -15.37 -8.18 17.00
C ARG A 153 -14.75 -8.99 18.14
N GLU A 154 -13.47 -8.80 18.44
CA GLU A 154 -12.78 -9.49 19.56
C GLU A 154 -13.15 -8.93 20.94
N ALA A 155 -13.69 -7.71 21.00
CA ALA A 155 -14.09 -7.07 22.25
C ALA A 155 -15.48 -7.51 22.78
N ARG A 156 -16.13 -8.52 22.18
CA ARG A 156 -17.38 -9.09 22.68
C ARG A 156 -17.07 -10.38 23.45
N PRO A 157 -17.36 -10.44 24.78
CA PRO A 157 -17.10 -11.61 25.60
C PRO A 157 -17.94 -12.82 25.17
#